data_AF-A0A7K0KB58-F1
#
_entry.id   AF-A0A7K0KB58-F1
#
_cell.length_a   1.000
_cell.length_b   1.000
_cell.length_c   1.000
_cell.angle_alpha   90.00
_cell.angle_beta   90.00
_cell.angle_gamma   90.00
#
_symmetry.space_group_name_H-M   'P 1'
#
loop_
_entity.id
_entity.type
_entity.pdbx_description
1 polymer ?
#
loop_
_entity_poly.entity_id
_entity_poly.type
_entity_poly.pdbx_seq_one_letter_code
_entity_poly.pdbx_strand_id
1 'polypeptide(L)'
;MNIRINKDIKSYIHDLTELVWAYIRHRAFYPANALLAVQRELACNVFDSPDNCRGCDFYAPEMLLTCNAKGATVPNLNVIKSIAKRYY
;
A
#
# COMPACT_ATOMS: atom_id res chain seq x y z
N MET A 1 -10.13 9.82 -20.79
CA MET A 1 -10.98 10.09 -19.60
C MET A 1 -10.04 10.47 -18.47
N ASN A 2 -9.89 11.77 -18.18
CA ASN A 2 -8.99 12.24 -17.12
C ASN A 2 -9.66 11.97 -15.77
N ILE A 3 -9.37 10.81 -15.18
CA ILE A 3 -9.73 10.53 -13.79
C ILE A 3 -8.85 11.45 -12.94
N ARG A 4 -9.37 12.61 -12.55
CA ARG A 4 -8.72 13.43 -11.52
C ARG A 4 -9.01 12.75 -10.19
N ILE A 5 -8.02 12.04 -9.63
CA ILE A 5 -8.11 11.58 -8.25
C ILE A 5 -7.97 12.80 -7.35
N ASN A 6 -9.11 13.40 -7.00
CA ASN A 6 -9.24 14.37 -5.90
C ASN A 6 -9.24 13.62 -4.56
N LYS A 7 -8.22 12.80 -4.28
CA LYS A 7 -7.94 12.38 -2.89
C LYS A 7 -6.88 13.33 -2.35
N ASP A 8 -7.09 13.85 -1.15
CA ASP A 8 -6.00 14.53 -0.46
C ASP A 8 -5.03 13.50 0.14
N ILE A 9 -3.81 13.94 0.45
CA ILE A 9 -2.76 13.06 0.99
C ILE A 9 -3.18 12.33 2.28
N LYS A 10 -4.06 12.91 3.12
CA LYS A 10 -4.51 12.25 4.36
C LYS A 10 -5.43 11.09 4.03
N SER A 11 -6.36 11.29 3.09
CA SER A 11 -7.24 10.21 2.61
C SER A 11 -6.42 9.06 2.02
N TYR A 12 -5.42 9.36 1.18
CA TYR A 12 -4.53 8.32 0.64
C TYR A 12 -3.75 7.55 1.71
N ILE A 13 -3.20 8.26 2.72
CA ILE A 13 -2.51 7.61 3.84
C ILE A 13 -3.46 6.69 4.60
N HIS A 14 -4.70 7.12 4.83
CA HIS A 14 -5.71 6.32 5.51
C HIS A 14 -6.03 5.06 4.71
N ASP A 15 -6.33 5.17 3.41
CA ASP A 15 -6.66 4.02 2.57
C ASP A 15 -5.51 3.01 2.48
N LEU A 16 -4.27 3.51 2.31
CA LEU A 16 -3.11 2.63 2.26
C LEU A 16 -2.88 1.94 3.60
N THR A 17 -3.14 2.63 4.72
CA THR A 17 -3.08 2.01 6.05
C THR A 17 -4.11 0.90 6.22
N GLU A 18 -5.36 1.12 5.78
CA GLU A 18 -6.42 0.11 5.80
C GLU A 18 -6.11 -1.08 4.88
N LEU A 19 -5.53 -0.83 3.71
CA LEU A 19 -5.08 -1.88 2.80
C LEU A 19 -3.98 -2.75 3.43
N VAL A 20 -3.02 -2.15 4.12
CA VAL A 20 -1.99 -2.90 4.86
C VAL A 20 -2.60 -3.68 6.02
N TRP A 21 -3.60 -3.12 6.72
CA TRP A 21 -4.34 -3.88 7.72
C TRP A 21 -5.11 -5.07 7.14
N ALA A 22 -5.71 -4.92 5.96
CA ALA A 22 -6.36 -6.02 5.25
C ALA A 22 -5.34 -7.11 4.90
N TYR A 23 -4.16 -6.71 4.40
CA TYR A 23 -3.06 -7.65 4.13
C TYR A 23 -2.60 -8.40 5.39
N ILE A 24 -2.42 -7.71 6.52
CA ILE A 24 -2.04 -8.35 7.79
C ILE A 24 -3.10 -9.36 8.24
N ARG A 25 -4.38 -8.98 8.21
CA ARG A 25 -5.49 -9.83 8.68
C ARG A 25 -5.78 -11.01 7.77
N HIS A 26 -5.57 -10.86 6.47
CA HIS A 26 -6.00 -11.81 5.45
C HIS A 26 -4.85 -12.25 4.54
N ARG A 27 -3.63 -12.36 5.09
CA ARG A 27 -2.41 -12.65 4.32
C ARG A 27 -2.54 -13.86 3.39
N ALA A 28 -3.25 -14.91 3.83
CA ALA A 28 -3.49 -16.12 3.05
C ALA A 28 -4.37 -15.93 1.79
N PHE A 29 -5.08 -14.80 1.67
CA PHE A 29 -5.92 -14.48 0.50
C PHE A 29 -5.16 -13.76 -0.61
N TYR A 30 -3.90 -13.38 -0.37
CA TYR A 30 -3.06 -12.71 -1.35
C TYR A 30 -2.11 -13.71 -2.02
N PRO A 31 -1.69 -13.45 -3.28
CA PRO A 31 -0.66 -14.25 -3.95
C PRO A 31 0.61 -14.39 -3.11
N ALA A 32 1.30 -15.53 -3.22
CA ALA A 32 2.53 -15.78 -2.46
C ALA A 32 3.64 -14.77 -2.80
N ASN A 33 3.66 -14.24 -4.03
CA ASN A 33 4.59 -13.22 -4.50
C ASN A 33 3.98 -11.82 -4.51
N ALA A 34 2.90 -11.57 -3.76
CA ALA A 34 2.22 -10.29 -3.77
C ALA A 34 3.14 -9.16 -3.29
N LEU A 35 3.20 -8.09 -4.07
CA LEU A 35 3.82 -6.82 -3.71
C LEU A 35 2.75 -5.75 -3.64
N LEU A 36 3.01 -4.67 -2.89
CA LEU A 36 2.19 -3.47 -3.01
C LEU A 36 2.53 -2.81 -4.35
N ALA A 37 1.61 -2.90 -5.29
CA ALA A 37 1.64 -2.16 -6.54
C ALA A 37 0.96 -0.80 -6.37
N VAL A 38 1.68 0.27 -6.71
CA VAL A 38 1.19 1.65 -6.66
C VAL A 38 1.16 2.21 -8.06
N GLN A 39 -0.03 2.58 -8.54
CA GLN A 39 -0.19 3.24 -9.83
C GLN A 39 -0.31 4.75 -9.62
N ARG A 40 0.69 5.47 -10.09
CA ARG A 40 0.87 6.91 -9.84
C ARG A 40 -0.25 7.74 -10.43
N GLU A 41 -0.60 7.47 -11.69
CA GLU A 41 -1.61 8.25 -12.42
C GLU A 41 -3.00 8.07 -11.82
N LEU A 42 -3.22 6.95 -11.13
CA LEU A 42 -4.51 6.59 -10.55
C LEU A 42 -4.58 6.75 -9.02
N ALA A 43 -3.46 7.09 -8.37
CA ALA A 43 -3.29 7.03 -6.92
C ALA A 43 -3.91 5.75 -6.30
N CYS A 44 -3.81 4.65 -7.04
CA CYS A 44 -4.36 3.35 -6.67
C CYS A 44 -3.27 2.48 -6.06
N ASN A 45 -3.61 1.75 -5.01
CA ASN A 45 -2.74 0.80 -4.34
C ASN A 45 -3.42 -0.56 -4.27
N VAL A 46 -2.69 -1.62 -4.59
CA VAL A 46 -3.19 -3.00 -4.50
C VAL A 46 -2.07 -3.95 -4.11
N PHE A 47 -2.39 -5.01 -3.37
CA PHE A 47 -1.48 -6.15 -3.19
C PHE A 47 -1.80 -7.19 -4.26
N ASP A 48 -0.88 -7.38 -5.20
CA ASP A 48 -1.04 -8.34 -6.29
C ASP A 48 0.33 -8.83 -6.77
N SER A 49 0.31 -9.86 -7.61
CA SER A 49 1.48 -10.32 -8.32
C SER A 49 2.01 -9.22 -9.27
N PRO A 50 3.32 -8.96 -9.31
CA PRO A 50 3.90 -7.94 -10.20
C PRO A 50 3.55 -8.15 -11.67
N ASP A 51 3.40 -9.41 -12.09
CA ASP A 51 3.07 -9.80 -13.47
C ASP A 51 1.69 -9.29 -13.92
N ASN A 52 0.78 -9.03 -12.97
CA ASN A 52 -0.57 -8.53 -13.23
C ASN A 52 -0.63 -6.99 -13.32
N CYS A 53 0.44 -6.29 -12.95
CA CYS A 53 0.46 -4.85 -12.79
C CYS A 53 1.42 -4.19 -13.80
N ARG A 54 0.91 -3.28 -14.64
CA ARG A 54 1.73 -2.55 -15.63
C ARG A 54 1.88 -1.09 -15.24
N GLY A 55 3.11 -0.58 -15.27
CA GLY A 55 3.40 0.83 -14.94
C GLY A 55 3.26 1.17 -13.46
N CYS A 56 3.30 0.17 -12.57
CA CYS A 56 3.23 0.36 -11.13
C CYS A 56 4.62 0.44 -10.51
N ASP A 57 4.74 1.24 -9.44
CA ASP A 57 5.85 1.15 -8.50
C ASP A 57 5.56 0.01 -7.50
N PHE A 58 6.57 -0.79 -7.19
CA PHE A 58 6.40 -1.97 -6.32
C PHE A 58 7.13 -1.81 -4.99
N TYR A 59 6.46 -2.19 -3.91
CA TYR A 59 7.02 -2.21 -2.56
C TYR A 59 6.82 -3.59 -1.93
N ALA A 60 7.88 -4.12 -1.31
CA ALA A 60 7.81 -5.35 -0.55
C ALA A 60 6.86 -5.19 0.66
N PRO A 61 5.93 -6.14 0.91
CA PRO A 61 5.00 -6.04 2.02
C PRO A 61 5.70 -5.83 3.37
N GLU A 62 6.84 -6.47 3.57
CA GLU A 62 7.64 -6.40 4.81
C GLU A 62 8.06 -4.97 5.15
N MET A 63 8.27 -4.10 4.15
CA MET A 63 8.61 -2.70 4.36
C MET A 63 7.45 -1.89 4.95
N LEU A 64 6.22 -2.33 4.69
CA LEU A 64 4.99 -1.68 5.13
C LEU A 64 4.58 -2.14 6.53
N LEU A 65 5.31 -3.06 7.14
CA LEU A 65 5.02 -3.65 8.44
C LEU A 65 6.04 -3.17 9.48
N THR A 66 5.60 -3.08 10.72
CA THR A 66 6.44 -2.86 11.90
C THR A 66 5.83 -3.57 13.10
N CYS A 67 6.55 -3.62 14.22
CA CYS A 67 6.02 -4.13 15.48
C CYS A 67 5.71 -2.99 16.44
N ASN A 68 4.56 -3.04 17.09
CA ASN A 68 4.26 -2.11 18.17
C ASN A 68 4.94 -2.54 19.50
N ALA A 69 4.80 -1.73 20.55
CA ALA A 69 5.38 -2.02 21.86
C ALA A 69 4.90 -3.34 22.52
N LYS A 70 3.80 -3.93 22.02
CA LYS A 70 3.27 -5.23 22.47
C LYS A 70 3.75 -6.39 21.60
N GLY A 71 4.64 -6.15 20.64
CA GLY A 71 5.14 -7.14 19.69
C GLY A 71 4.16 -7.50 18.57
N ALA A 72 3.01 -6.84 18.46
CA ALA A 72 2.06 -7.10 17.39
C ALA A 72 2.51 -6.44 16.08
N THR A 73 2.38 -7.16 14.96
CA THR A 73 2.61 -6.62 13.62
C THR A 73 1.51 -5.62 13.26
N VAL A 74 1.91 -4.41 12.90
CA VAL A 74 1.05 -3.28 12.55
C VAL A 74 1.58 -2.55 11.32
N PRO A 75 0.78 -1.72 10.64
CA PRO A 75 1.27 -0.89 9.53
C PRO A 75 2.38 0.07 9.95
N ASN A 76 3.41 0.19 9.11
CA ASN A 76 4.50 1.13 9.27
C ASN A 76 4.10 2.51 8.69
N LEU A 77 3.49 3.33 9.54
CA LEU A 77 3.00 4.66 9.16
C LEU A 77 4.10 5.59 8.62
N ASN A 78 5.37 5.40 9.01
CA ASN A 78 6.47 6.24 8.51
C ASN A 78 6.78 5.93 7.03
N VAL A 79 6.77 4.65 6.66
CA VAL A 79 6.95 4.22 5.27
C VAL A 79 5.73 4.61 4.45
N ILE A 80 4.52 4.37 4.95
CA ILE A 80 3.26 4.76 4.28
C ILE A 80 3.23 6.27 3.98
N LYS A 81 3.61 7.12 4.95
CA LYS A 81 3.72 8.58 4.72
C LYS A 81 4.78 8.92 3.69
N SER A 82 5.90 8.21 3.67
CA SER A 82 6.97 8.43 2.68
C SER A 82 6.53 8.05 1.27
N ILE A 83 5.75 6.97 1.13
CA ILE A 83 5.11 6.58 -0.13
C ILE A 83 4.12 7.68 -0.56
N ALA A 84 3.22 8.10 0.32
CA ALA A 84 2.23 9.15 0.01
C ALA A 84 2.88 10.45 -0.50
N LYS A 85 3.96 10.92 0.15
CA LYS A 85 4.71 12.11 -0.26
C LYS A 85 5.40 12.01 -1.63
N ARG A 86 5.56 10.81 -2.20
CA ARG A 86 6.12 10.64 -3.54
C ARG A 86 5.08 10.87 -4.63
N TYR A 87 3.80 10.77 -4.30
CA TYR A 87 2.69 10.80 -5.25
C TYR A 87 1.77 12.01 -5.08
N TYR A 88 1.89 12.73 -3.96
CA TYR A 88 1.20 13.97 -3.63
C TYR A 88 2.20 15.03 -3.20
#